data_AF-A0A6J8AL02-F1
#
_entry.id   AF-A0A6J8AL02-F1
#
_cell.length_a   1.000
_cell.length_b   1.000
_cell.length_c   1.000
_cell.angle_alpha   90.00
_cell.angle_beta   90.00
_cell.angle_gamma   90.00
#
_symmetry.space_group_name_H-M   'P 1'
#
loop_
_entity.id
_entity.type
_entity.pdbx_description
1 polymer ?
#
loop_
_entity_poly.entity_id
_entity_poly.type
_entity_poly.pdbx_seq_one_letter_code
_entity_poly.pdbx_strand_id
1 'polypeptide(L)'
;MWANPAASEPVKAYLKAGQEEQTRAHIVPKQAKPIFINKVRSMAVYISRELKRSDLTLQEKFVLQRDQALLKLQFLAGDRASDVAIVLSQEVKKLDDSGFVFNHTFGKILRGGSNKCNTFVLKRCNDKIVCPFSGLESYTFMKNHGISLKSVYLFRIITES
;
A
#
# COMPACT_ATOMS: atom_id res chain seq x y z
N MET A 1 27.35 -9.24 -10.64
CA MET A 1 25.90 -9.32 -10.39
C MET A 1 25.72 -10.08 -9.07
N TRP A 2 25.39 -9.39 -7.97
CA TRP A 2 25.30 -10.02 -6.65
C TRP A 2 23.91 -10.63 -6.49
N ALA A 3 23.84 -11.97 -6.39
CA ALA A 3 22.57 -12.66 -6.17
C ALA A 3 22.02 -12.33 -4.78
N ASN A 4 20.72 -12.03 -4.68
CA ASN A 4 20.05 -11.79 -3.40
C ASN A 4 20.20 -13.05 -2.50
N PRO A 5 20.93 -13.00 -1.38
CA PRO A 5 21.15 -14.16 -0.51
C PRO A 5 19.85 -14.73 0.05
N ALA A 6 18.83 -13.88 0.23
CA ALA A 6 17.49 -14.28 0.69
C ALA A 6 16.70 -15.07 -0.36
N ALA A 7 17.14 -15.10 -1.61
CA ALA A 7 16.53 -15.87 -2.68
C ALA A 7 17.12 -17.28 -2.86
N SER A 8 18.12 -17.66 -2.05
CA SER A 8 18.75 -18.99 -2.09
C SER A 8 17.79 -20.08 -1.59
N GLU A 9 17.77 -21.24 -2.24
CA GLU A 9 16.91 -22.38 -1.85
C GLU A 9 17.02 -22.78 -0.36
N PRO A 10 18.20 -22.77 0.28
CA PRO A 10 18.31 -23.06 1.71
C PRO A 10 17.51 -22.08 2.58
N VAL A 11 17.58 -20.77 2.28
CA VAL A 11 16.80 -19.75 2.99
C VAL A 11 15.30 -19.94 2.73
N LYS A 12 14.92 -20.31 1.50
CA LYS A 12 13.52 -20.60 1.17
C LYS A 12 12.96 -21.77 1.98
N ALA A 13 13.74 -22.85 2.09
CA ALA A 13 13.38 -24.04 2.83
C ALA A 13 13.26 -23.75 4.32
N TYR A 14 14.22 -23.00 4.89
CA TYR A 14 14.19 -22.56 6.28
C TYR A 14 12.94 -21.74 6.62
N LEU A 15 12.62 -20.72 5.81
CA LEU A 15 11.42 -19.90 6.02
C LEU A 15 10.13 -20.73 5.93
N LYS A 16 10.07 -21.71 5.02
CA LYS A 16 8.92 -22.59 4.88
C LYS A 16 8.75 -23.49 6.11
N ALA A 17 9.84 -24.08 6.61
CA ALA A 17 9.81 -24.90 7.82
C ALA A 17 9.34 -24.08 9.04
N GLY A 18 9.86 -22.86 9.21
CA GLY A 18 9.41 -21.97 10.28
C GLY A 18 7.93 -21.58 10.16
N GLN A 19 7.41 -21.40 8.95
CA GLN A 19 5.99 -21.12 8.73
C GLN A 19 5.10 -22.33 9.04
N GLU A 20 5.52 -23.55 8.69
CA GLU A 20 4.83 -24.78 9.04
C GLU A 20 4.81 -25.00 10.56
N GLU A 21 5.93 -24.75 11.23
CA GLU A 21 6.05 -24.82 12.70
C GLU A 21 5.14 -23.81 13.39
N GLN A 22 5.17 -22.53 12.97
CA GLN A 22 4.28 -21.49 13.48
C GLN A 22 2.80 -21.83 13.28
N THR A 23 2.46 -22.44 12.14
CA THR A 23 1.09 -22.88 11.83
C THR A 23 0.64 -23.99 12.77
N ARG A 24 1.49 -25.00 13.01
CA ARG A 24 1.21 -26.09 13.97
C ARG A 24 1.08 -25.59 15.39
N ALA A 25 1.86 -24.57 15.76
CA ALA A 25 1.79 -23.93 17.07
C ALA A 25 0.64 -22.92 17.21
N HIS A 26 -0.24 -22.78 16.21
CA HIS A 26 -1.31 -21.78 16.16
C HIS A 26 -0.83 -20.33 16.41
N ILE A 27 0.43 -20.05 16.07
CA ILE A 27 1.01 -18.70 16.20
C ILE A 27 0.45 -17.85 15.06
N VAL A 28 -0.31 -16.82 15.41
CA VAL A 28 -0.77 -15.82 14.44
C VAL A 28 0.41 -14.89 14.10
N PRO A 29 0.86 -14.83 12.84
CA PRO A 29 1.92 -13.91 12.45
C PRO A 29 1.53 -12.47 12.79
N LYS A 30 2.33 -11.81 13.62
CA LYS A 30 2.13 -10.41 13.95
C LYS A 30 2.71 -9.56 12.82
N GLN A 31 1.91 -8.61 12.33
CA GLN A 31 2.42 -7.63 11.36
C GLN A 31 3.64 -6.92 11.96
N ALA A 32 4.71 -6.84 11.16
CA ALA A 32 5.90 -6.11 11.56
C ALA A 32 5.51 -4.66 11.89
N LYS A 33 5.93 -4.17 13.05
CA LYS A 33 5.72 -2.77 13.43
C LYS A 33 6.73 -1.92 12.64
N PRO A 34 6.30 -0.94 11.84
CA PRO A 34 7.25 -0.10 11.12
C PRO A 34 8.15 0.66 12.09
N ILE A 35 9.47 0.48 11.97
CA ILE A 35 10.47 1.08 12.87
C ILE A 35 10.44 2.63 12.80
N PHE A 36 9.90 3.19 11.72
CA PHE A 36 9.80 4.64 11.49
C PHE A 36 8.38 5.20 11.50
N ILE A 37 7.43 4.54 12.18
CA ILE A 37 6.03 4.99 12.21
C ILE A 37 5.87 6.46 12.67
N ASN A 38 6.73 6.94 13.58
CA ASN A 38 6.72 8.33 14.01
C ASN A 38 7.12 9.29 12.89
N LYS A 39 8.07 8.92 12.02
CA LYS A 39 8.45 9.75 10.86
C LYS A 39 7.32 9.80 9.84
N VAL A 40 6.66 8.66 9.57
CA VAL A 40 5.47 8.59 8.72
C VAL A 40 4.36 9.48 9.26
N ARG A 41 4.13 9.43 10.58
CA ARG A 41 3.18 10.32 11.25
C ARG A 41 3.54 11.78 11.03
N SER A 42 4.78 12.18 11.29
CA SER A 42 5.23 13.57 11.10
C SER A 42 5.03 14.05 9.66
N MET A 43 5.37 13.22 8.66
CA MET A 43 5.15 13.52 7.25
C MET A 43 3.67 13.63 6.89
N ALA A 44 2.83 12.69 7.38
CA ALA A 44 1.39 12.75 7.17
C ALA A 44 0.77 14.01 7.78
N VAL A 45 1.17 14.38 9.01
CA VAL A 45 0.71 15.60 9.69
C VAL A 45 1.18 16.86 8.95
N TYR A 46 2.40 16.85 8.39
CA TYR A 46 2.90 17.94 7.56
C TYR A 46 2.04 18.11 6.30
N ILE A 47 1.85 17.03 5.53
CA ILE A 47 1.03 17.09 4.30
C ILE A 47 -0.42 17.48 4.62
N SER A 48 -0.99 17.01 5.73
CA SER A 48 -2.32 17.42 6.17
C SER A 48 -2.41 18.89 6.58
N ARG A 49 -1.30 19.51 7.00
CA ARG A 49 -1.25 20.97 7.23
C ARG A 49 -1.17 21.72 5.90
N GLU A 50 -0.33 21.25 4.98
CA GLU A 50 -0.25 21.84 3.63
C GLU A 50 -1.60 21.80 2.92
N LEU A 51 -2.33 20.68 2.97
CA LEU A 51 -3.66 20.54 2.36
C LEU A 51 -4.71 21.53 2.89
N LYS A 52 -4.51 22.16 4.06
CA LYS A 52 -5.42 23.17 4.64
C LYS A 52 -5.16 24.58 4.10
N ARG A 53 -4.05 24.78 3.39
CA ARG A 53 -3.72 26.07 2.79
C ARG A 53 -4.77 26.45 1.73
N SER A 54 -5.18 27.71 1.74
CA SER A 54 -6.20 28.24 0.84
C SER A 54 -5.66 28.58 -0.55
N ASP A 55 -4.34 28.76 -0.69
CA ASP A 55 -3.67 29.16 -1.92
C ASP A 55 -3.33 27.98 -2.86
N LEU A 56 -3.67 26.75 -2.47
CA LEU A 56 -3.41 25.58 -3.29
C LEU A 56 -4.44 25.39 -4.41
N THR A 57 -3.93 25.19 -5.62
CA THR A 57 -4.69 24.72 -6.77
C THR A 57 -5.23 23.31 -6.54
N LEU A 58 -6.24 22.92 -7.31
CA LEU A 58 -6.79 21.55 -7.27
C LEU A 58 -5.71 20.49 -7.60
N GLN A 59 -4.79 20.83 -8.52
CA GLN A 59 -3.69 19.96 -8.91
C GLN A 59 -2.70 19.76 -7.76
N GLU A 60 -2.28 20.82 -7.06
CA GLU A 60 -1.39 20.70 -5.90
C GLU A 60 -2.05 19.90 -4.77
N LYS A 61 -3.35 20.13 -4.51
CA LYS A 61 -4.12 19.33 -3.56
C LYS A 61 -4.15 17.85 -3.96
N PHE A 62 -4.33 17.57 -5.24
CA PHE A 62 -4.28 16.20 -5.77
C PHE A 62 -2.92 15.55 -5.52
N VAL A 63 -1.81 16.24 -5.77
CA VAL A 63 -0.45 15.72 -5.54
C VAL A 63 -0.21 15.42 -4.09
N LEU A 64 -0.50 16.37 -3.20
CA LEU A 64 -0.34 16.21 -1.76
C LEU A 64 -1.18 15.02 -1.25
N GLN A 65 -2.42 14.91 -1.72
CA GLN A 65 -3.31 13.82 -1.32
C GLN A 65 -2.83 12.45 -1.84
N ARG A 66 -2.35 12.40 -3.10
CA ARG A 66 -1.75 11.21 -3.73
C ARG A 66 -0.52 10.76 -2.96
N ASP A 67 0.40 11.67 -2.69
CA ASP A 67 1.69 11.38 -2.06
C ASP A 67 1.48 10.96 -0.60
N GLN A 68 0.54 11.59 0.11
CA GLN A 68 0.17 11.15 1.44
C GLN A 68 -0.42 9.72 1.43
N ALA A 69 -1.31 9.41 0.49
CA ALA A 69 -1.92 8.08 0.38
C ALA A 69 -0.87 7.02 0.06
N LEU A 70 0.03 7.31 -0.90
CA LEU A 70 1.13 6.42 -1.27
C LEU A 70 2.08 6.19 -0.11
N LEU A 71 2.51 7.25 0.58
CA LEU A 71 3.41 7.17 1.75
C LEU A 71 2.84 6.24 2.82
N LYS A 72 1.56 6.43 3.20
CA LYS A 72 0.89 5.62 4.21
C LYS A 72 0.78 4.15 3.79
N LEU A 73 0.48 3.90 2.52
CA LEU A 73 0.31 2.56 1.99
C LEU A 73 1.63 1.82 1.87
N GLN A 74 2.67 2.45 1.30
CA GLN A 74 4.00 1.86 1.14
C GLN A 74 4.60 1.47 2.49
N PHE A 75 4.52 2.33 3.50
CA PHE A 75 5.11 2.06 4.81
C PHE A 75 4.49 0.88 5.56
N LEU A 76 3.24 0.54 5.24
CA LEU A 76 2.48 -0.52 5.89
C LEU A 76 2.29 -1.77 5.01
N ALA A 77 2.68 -1.69 3.73
CA ALA A 77 2.66 -2.80 2.79
C ALA A 77 3.87 -3.76 2.96
N GLY A 78 4.87 -3.40 3.77
CA GLY A 78 6.06 -4.22 4.03
C GLY A 78 6.77 -4.60 2.74
N ASP A 79 6.99 -5.89 2.51
CA ASP A 79 7.64 -6.41 1.29
C ASP A 79 6.91 -6.06 -0.01
N ARG A 80 5.67 -5.58 0.07
CA ARG A 80 4.84 -5.16 -1.08
C ARG A 80 4.86 -3.66 -1.34
N ALA A 81 5.72 -2.91 -0.64
CA ALA A 81 5.79 -1.45 -0.77
C ALA A 81 6.10 -0.98 -2.20
N SER A 82 7.00 -1.66 -2.92
CA SER A 82 7.30 -1.33 -4.33
C SER A 82 6.12 -1.59 -5.25
N ASP A 83 5.43 -2.70 -5.01
CA ASP A 83 4.33 -3.23 -5.83
C ASP A 83 3.11 -2.29 -5.79
N VAL A 84 2.87 -1.68 -4.63
CA VAL A 84 1.79 -0.69 -4.41
C VAL A 84 1.89 0.52 -5.35
N ALA A 85 3.10 0.97 -5.69
CA ALA A 85 3.27 2.19 -6.48
C ALA A 85 2.83 2.02 -7.95
N ILE A 86 2.77 0.78 -8.42
CA ILE A 86 2.51 0.41 -9.82
C ILE A 86 1.19 -0.36 -9.98
N VAL A 87 0.36 -0.41 -8.93
CA VAL A 87 -0.93 -1.09 -8.99
C VAL A 87 -1.90 -0.37 -9.93
N LEU A 88 -2.68 -1.13 -10.69
CA LEU A 88 -3.69 -0.57 -11.57
C LEU A 88 -4.97 -0.24 -10.80
N SER A 89 -5.68 0.82 -11.19
CA SER A 89 -6.93 1.22 -10.51
C SER A 89 -7.99 0.10 -10.53
N GLN A 90 -8.04 -0.70 -11.58
CA GLN A 90 -8.95 -1.84 -11.74
C GLN A 90 -8.62 -3.05 -10.84
N GLU A 91 -7.39 -3.11 -10.34
CA GLU A 91 -6.93 -4.15 -9.42
C GLU A 91 -7.35 -3.86 -7.97
N VAL A 92 -7.94 -2.70 -7.68
CA VAL A 92 -8.34 -2.31 -6.33
C VAL A 92 -9.86 -2.20 -6.23
N LYS A 93 -10.44 -2.94 -5.27
CA LYS A 93 -11.87 -2.89 -4.95
C LYS A 93 -12.06 -2.41 -3.51
N LYS A 94 -13.00 -1.49 -3.27
CA LYS A 94 -13.41 -1.09 -1.92
C LYS A 94 -14.35 -2.16 -1.35
N LEU A 95 -14.06 -2.67 -0.15
CA LEU A 95 -14.93 -3.57 0.65
C LEU A 95 -15.75 -2.70 1.63
N ASP A 96 -16.54 -1.77 1.12
CA ASP A 96 -17.25 -0.77 1.93
C ASP A 96 -16.31 0.03 2.86
N ASP A 97 -16.79 0.44 4.03
CA ASP A 97 -16.00 1.21 5.01
C ASP A 97 -15.04 0.35 5.84
N SER A 98 -14.99 -0.95 5.56
CA SER A 98 -14.12 -1.90 6.27
C SER A 98 -12.70 -1.93 5.70
N GLY A 99 -12.53 -1.65 4.40
CA GLY A 99 -11.24 -1.84 3.76
C GLY A 99 -11.21 -1.71 2.24
N PHE A 100 -10.04 -2.03 1.69
CA PHE A 100 -9.80 -2.23 0.26
C PHE A 100 -9.15 -3.59 0.01
N VAL A 101 -9.47 -4.20 -1.12
CA VAL A 101 -8.86 -5.43 -1.63
C VAL A 101 -8.03 -5.07 -2.83
N PHE A 102 -6.76 -5.46 -2.78
CA PHE A 102 -5.83 -5.36 -3.88
C PHE A 102 -5.71 -6.74 -4.49
N ASN A 103 -6.13 -6.88 -5.74
CA ASN A 103 -5.95 -8.07 -6.55
C ASN A 103 -4.72 -7.87 -7.44
N HIS A 104 -3.55 -8.23 -6.93
CA HIS A 104 -2.31 -7.95 -7.62
C HIS A 104 -1.88 -9.15 -8.47
N THR A 105 -1.53 -8.91 -9.73
CA THR A 105 -0.91 -9.92 -10.61
C THR A 105 0.53 -9.48 -10.86
N PHE A 106 1.53 -10.09 -10.20
CA PHE A 106 2.92 -9.70 -10.45
C PHE A 106 3.81 -10.85 -10.94
N GLY A 107 4.62 -10.53 -11.96
CA GLY A 107 5.57 -11.37 -12.68
C GLY A 107 6.75 -11.93 -11.87
N LYS A 108 6.64 -11.96 -10.54
CA LYS A 108 7.29 -12.97 -9.70
C LYS A 108 6.18 -13.75 -9.02
N ILE A 109 5.90 -14.94 -9.57
CA ILE A 109 5.09 -15.97 -8.92
C ILE A 109 5.71 -16.23 -7.54
N LEU A 110 5.15 -15.65 -6.48
CA LEU A 110 5.53 -16.02 -5.12
C LEU A 110 4.82 -17.33 -4.80
N ARG A 111 5.51 -18.45 -5.02
CA ARG A 111 5.37 -19.78 -4.37
C ARG A 111 3.97 -20.30 -4.03
N GLY A 112 2.94 -19.79 -4.68
CA GLY A 112 1.63 -20.37 -4.80
C GLY A 112 1.55 -20.94 -6.20
N GLY A 113 1.09 -22.19 -6.35
CA GLY A 113 0.77 -22.71 -7.67
C GLY A 113 -0.12 -21.74 -8.45
N SER A 114 -0.20 -21.96 -9.76
CA SER A 114 -0.95 -21.17 -10.76
C SER A 114 -2.37 -20.72 -10.39
N ASN A 115 -2.93 -21.20 -9.28
CA ASN A 115 -4.27 -20.87 -8.76
C ASN A 115 -4.30 -19.93 -7.53
N LYS A 116 -3.19 -19.33 -7.08
CA LYS A 116 -3.22 -18.37 -5.96
C LYS A 116 -3.21 -16.91 -6.44
N CYS A 117 -4.33 -16.22 -6.27
CA CYS A 117 -4.39 -14.76 -6.38
C CYS A 117 -3.51 -14.12 -5.29
N ASN A 118 -2.62 -13.19 -5.65
CA ASN A 118 -1.86 -12.41 -4.66
C ASN A 118 -2.75 -11.28 -4.12
N THR A 119 -3.80 -11.68 -3.43
CA THR A 119 -4.76 -10.75 -2.84
C THR A 119 -4.26 -10.32 -1.47
N PHE A 120 -4.25 -9.01 -1.19
CA PHE A 120 -4.08 -8.52 0.17
C PHE A 120 -5.18 -7.52 0.52
N VAL A 121 -5.51 -7.48 1.80
CA VAL A 121 -6.59 -6.65 2.34
C VAL A 121 -6.00 -5.51 3.14
N LEU A 122 -6.33 -4.30 2.75
CA LEU A 122 -6.09 -3.09 3.51
C LEU A 122 -7.30 -2.83 4.41
N LYS A 123 -7.14 -2.99 5.73
CA LYS A 123 -8.20 -2.73 6.70
C LYS A 123 -8.14 -1.30 7.24
N ARG A 124 -9.29 -0.79 7.64
CA ARG A 124 -9.37 0.44 8.45
C ARG A 124 -8.66 0.23 9.79
N CYS A 125 -8.01 1.28 10.26
CA CYS A 125 -7.21 1.28 11.49
C CYS A 125 -7.55 2.50 12.34
N ASN A 126 -7.30 2.40 13.65
CA ASN A 126 -7.74 3.41 14.62
C ASN A 126 -7.00 4.75 14.47
N ASP A 127 -5.70 4.70 14.19
CA ASP A 127 -4.91 5.91 13.97
C ASP A 127 -5.05 6.43 12.54
N LYS A 128 -6.05 7.30 12.34
CA LYS A 128 -6.35 7.96 11.05
C LYS A 128 -5.16 8.72 10.46
N ILE A 129 -4.21 9.17 11.28
CA ILE A 129 -3.07 9.96 10.81
C ILE A 129 -2.16 9.09 9.94
N VAL A 130 -1.87 7.86 10.38
CA VAL A 130 -1.01 6.92 9.63
C VAL A 130 -1.82 5.91 8.82
N CYS A 131 -3.16 5.95 8.92
CA CYS A 131 -3.99 4.91 8.34
C CYS A 131 -3.93 4.89 6.81
N PRO A 132 -3.49 3.78 6.19
CA PRO A 132 -3.45 3.67 4.74
C PRO A 132 -4.85 3.66 4.15
N PHE A 133 -5.83 3.08 4.86
CA PHE A 133 -7.24 3.16 4.47
C PHE A 133 -7.71 4.61 4.40
N SER A 134 -7.49 5.41 5.44
CA SER A 134 -7.93 6.81 5.46
C SER A 134 -7.21 7.65 4.41
N GLY A 135 -5.92 7.40 4.18
CA GLY A 135 -5.17 8.05 3.11
C GLY A 135 -5.76 7.75 1.73
N LEU A 136 -6.00 6.47 1.44
CA LEU A 136 -6.55 6.03 0.17
C LEU A 136 -7.99 6.51 -0.04
N GLU A 137 -8.82 6.49 1.01
CA GLU A 137 -10.18 7.03 0.98
C GLU A 137 -10.18 8.51 0.61
N SER A 138 -9.37 9.34 1.29
CA SER A 138 -9.24 10.77 0.98
C SER A 138 -8.71 11.01 -0.45
N TYR A 139 -7.79 10.19 -0.94
CA TYR A 139 -7.34 10.26 -2.33
C TYR A 139 -8.44 9.89 -3.33
N THR A 140 -9.19 8.82 -3.09
CA THR A 140 -10.30 8.44 -3.96
C THR A 140 -11.44 9.47 -3.96
N PHE A 141 -11.63 10.21 -2.87
CA PHE A 141 -12.59 11.31 -2.80
C PHE A 141 -12.26 12.47 -3.75
N MET A 142 -10.98 12.66 -4.13
CA MET A 142 -10.60 13.63 -5.15
C MET A 142 -11.22 13.32 -6.52
N LYS A 143 -11.65 12.07 -6.76
CA LYS A 143 -12.42 11.69 -7.95
C LYS A 143 -13.73 12.47 -8.08
N ASN A 144 -14.35 12.78 -6.95
CA ASN A 144 -15.61 13.52 -6.91
C ASN A 144 -15.42 15.00 -7.26
N HIS A 145 -14.18 15.50 -7.31
CA HIS A 145 -13.83 16.86 -7.70
C HIS A 145 -13.45 16.98 -9.19
N GLY A 146 -13.92 16.03 -10.02
CA GLY A 146 -13.69 16.04 -11.47
C GLY A 146 -12.38 15.38 -11.93
N ILE A 147 -11.58 14.83 -11.02
CA ILE A 147 -10.34 14.12 -11.37
C ILE A 147 -10.66 12.67 -11.74
N SER A 148 -10.58 12.32 -13.02
CA SER A 148 -10.78 10.93 -13.44
C SER A 148 -9.63 10.04 -12.96
N LEU A 149 -9.94 9.09 -12.06
CA LEU A 149 -9.06 7.99 -11.66
C LEU A 149 -9.24 6.74 -12.55
N LYS A 150 -9.95 6.84 -13.68
CA LYS A 150 -10.26 5.70 -14.57
C LYS A 150 -9.08 5.30 -15.50
N SER A 151 -7.86 5.77 -15.24
CA SER A 151 -6.68 5.45 -16.04
C SER A 151 -5.73 4.47 -15.34
N VAL A 152 -5.00 3.73 -16.18
CA VAL A 152 -4.06 2.60 -15.94
C VAL A 152 -3.63 2.44 -14.48
N TYR A 153 -2.82 3.35 -13.92
CA TYR A 153 -2.27 3.26 -12.56
C TYR A 153 -3.10 3.98 -11.48
N LEU A 154 -3.18 3.40 -10.28
CA LEU A 154 -3.86 3.96 -9.11
C LEU A 154 -3.23 5.30 -8.67
N PHE A 155 -1.91 5.35 -8.58
CA PHE A 155 -1.16 6.55 -8.23
C PHE A 155 -0.62 7.22 -9.50
N ARG A 156 -1.34 8.20 -10.01
CA ARG A 156 -1.04 8.82 -11.32
C ARG A 156 0.16 9.76 -11.22
N ILE A 157 1.08 9.66 -12.19
CA ILE A 157 2.12 10.69 -12.42
C ILE A 157 1.44 11.93 -12.99
N ILE A 158 1.82 13.12 -12.54
CA ILE A 158 1.42 14.35 -13.22
C ILE A 158 2.24 14.40 -14.50
N THR A 159 1.63 14.10 -15.64
CA THR A 159 2.21 14.50 -16.92
C THR A 159 2.03 16.00 -17.03
N GLU A 160 3.11 16.74 -17.34
CA GLU A 160 3.01 18.13 -17.79
C GLU A 160 1.97 18.16 -18.91
N SER A 161 0.91 18.94 -18.69
CA SER A 161 -0.16 19.19 -19.65
C SER A 161 0.29 20.16 -20.72
#